data_AF-A0AAW0CD61-F1
#
_entry.id   AF-A0AAW0CD61-F1
#
_cell.length_a   1.000
_cell.length_b   1.000
_cell.length_c   1.000
_cell.angle_alpha   90.00
_cell.angle_beta   90.00
_cell.angle_gamma   90.00
#
_symmetry.space_group_name_H-M   'P 1'
#
loop_
_entity.id
_entity.type
_entity.pdbx_description
1 polymer ?
#
loop_
_entity_poly.entity_id
_entity_poly.type
_entity_poly.pdbx_seq_one_letter_code
_entity_poly.pdbx_strand_id
1 'polypeptide(L)'
;MPLLQSLELSLGSPSPDAFTSCDMPMLRTAVLIDDSALTVDLPWAQLTSLSLRFAGSESFDILQKTPRLVHCDLWLRGEDYESGFIDIHLPCLESLVLFHSGRFLPVARPHPGLLDLFRVPALARLEISEYFLEPKPFETLRSFISTSASNLRHITITCRTNESSKMRSEASFRKAFPNILEFSFEFEDDAAETDSEDYESEEEFENDAAETDSAENKSEDEVDGE
;
A
#
# COMPACT_ATOMS: atom_id res chain seq x y z
N MET A 1 -20.40 24.73 -14.92
CA MET A 1 -19.25 24.20 -14.15
C MET A 1 -18.81 22.90 -14.81
N PRO A 2 -17.52 22.72 -15.11
CA PRO A 2 -17.02 21.47 -15.68
C PRO A 2 -17.28 20.31 -14.71
N LEU A 3 -17.76 19.18 -15.23
CA LEU A 3 -18.04 17.98 -14.46
C LEU A 3 -16.73 17.21 -14.28
N LEU A 4 -16.02 17.46 -13.19
CA LEU A 4 -14.81 16.72 -12.88
C LEU A 4 -15.17 15.25 -12.57
N GLN A 5 -14.61 14.32 -13.34
CA GLN A 5 -14.84 12.88 -13.20
C GLN A 5 -13.62 12.12 -12.64
N SER A 6 -12.43 12.67 -12.81
CA SER A 6 -11.17 12.10 -12.35
C SER A 6 -10.38 13.15 -11.58
N LEU A 7 -9.81 12.74 -10.45
CA LEU A 7 -8.98 13.57 -9.59
C LEU A 7 -7.69 12.81 -9.27
N GLU A 8 -6.57 13.49 -9.35
CA GLU A 8 -5.26 12.98 -8.92
C GLU A 8 -4.68 13.98 -7.91
N LEU A 9 -4.31 13.49 -6.73
CA LEU A 9 -3.75 14.27 -5.64
C LEU A 9 -2.41 13.67 -5.21
N SER A 10 -1.42 14.53 -5.08
CA SER A 10 -0.08 14.20 -4.60
C SER A 10 0.39 15.20 -3.56
N LEU A 11 1.42 14.84 -2.78
CA LEU A 11 2.26 15.74 -2.01
C LEU A 11 2.54 17.05 -2.79
N GLY A 12 2.24 18.19 -2.15
CA GLY A 12 2.38 19.52 -2.75
C GLY A 12 1.14 20.04 -3.48
N SER A 13 0.03 19.29 -3.49
CA SER A 13 -1.28 19.79 -3.92
C SER A 13 -1.78 20.95 -3.02
N PRO A 14 -2.65 21.84 -3.53
CA PRO A 14 -3.19 22.95 -2.73
C PRO A 14 -3.83 22.44 -1.43
N SER A 15 -3.79 23.26 -0.37
CA SER A 15 -4.24 22.87 0.96
C SER A 15 -5.58 22.13 0.91
N PRO A 16 -5.78 21.06 1.72
CA PRO A 16 -6.96 20.20 1.70
C PRO A 16 -8.30 20.94 1.76
N ASP A 17 -8.31 22.16 2.29
CA ASP A 17 -9.45 23.08 2.32
C ASP A 17 -9.96 23.54 0.93
N ALA A 18 -9.22 23.29 -0.15
CA ALA A 18 -9.58 23.73 -1.51
C ALA A 18 -10.71 22.89 -2.14
N PHE A 19 -11.01 21.72 -1.60
CA PHE A 19 -11.98 20.79 -2.17
C PHE A 19 -13.01 20.38 -1.13
N THR A 20 -14.28 20.73 -1.37
CA THR A 20 -15.39 20.15 -0.60
C THR A 20 -16.09 19.09 -1.43
N SER A 21 -16.67 18.09 -0.77
CA SER A 21 -17.46 17.03 -1.44
C SER A 21 -18.58 17.57 -2.33
N CYS A 22 -19.06 18.80 -2.09
CA CYS A 22 -20.07 19.49 -2.89
C CYS A 22 -19.57 19.95 -4.27
N ASP A 23 -18.26 20.14 -4.45
CA ASP A 23 -17.69 20.70 -5.67
C ASP A 23 -17.55 19.67 -6.80
N MET A 24 -17.61 18.38 -6.46
CA MET A 24 -17.31 17.27 -7.38
C MET A 24 -18.37 16.16 -7.37
N PRO A 25 -19.66 16.45 -7.62
CA PRO A 25 -20.76 15.47 -7.52
C PRO A 25 -20.72 14.38 -8.61
N MET A 26 -19.76 14.42 -9.53
CA MET A 26 -19.60 13.43 -10.60
C MET A 26 -18.24 12.70 -10.54
N LEU A 27 -17.48 12.88 -9.46
CA LEU A 27 -16.19 12.20 -9.29
C LEU A 27 -16.39 10.69 -9.24
N ARG A 28 -15.67 9.96 -10.12
CA ARG A 28 -15.70 8.50 -10.24
C ARG A 28 -14.36 7.86 -9.97
N THR A 29 -13.28 8.58 -10.26
CA THR A 29 -11.91 8.08 -10.15
C THR A 29 -11.11 9.02 -9.24
N ALA A 30 -10.41 8.45 -8.27
CA ALA A 30 -9.45 9.17 -7.45
C ALA A 30 -8.11 8.42 -7.43
N VAL A 31 -7.02 9.15 -7.62
CA VAL A 31 -5.66 8.68 -7.39
C VAL A 31 -5.08 9.52 -6.28
N LEU A 32 -4.81 8.90 -5.15
CA LEU A 32 -4.27 9.54 -3.96
C LEU A 32 -2.88 8.97 -3.73
N ILE A 33 -1.90 9.84 -3.81
CA ILE A 33 -0.52 9.52 -3.50
C ILE A 33 -0.32 10.05 -2.08
N ASP A 34 0.22 9.21 -1.20
CA ASP A 34 0.51 9.47 0.22
C ASP A 34 -0.71 9.61 1.18
N ASP A 35 -0.42 9.55 2.48
CA ASP A 35 -1.42 9.59 3.53
C ASP A 35 -2.05 10.99 3.72
N SER A 36 -1.35 12.06 3.34
CA SER A 36 -1.88 13.42 3.47
C SER A 36 -3.07 13.66 2.53
N ALA A 37 -3.07 13.01 1.36
CA ALA A 37 -4.19 13.04 0.42
C ALA A 37 -5.47 12.38 0.97
N LEU A 38 -5.37 11.55 2.02
CA LEU A 38 -6.51 10.90 2.66
C LEU A 38 -7.36 11.88 3.51
N THR A 39 -6.81 13.05 3.84
CA THR A 39 -7.50 14.09 4.63
C THR A 39 -8.53 14.89 3.84
N VAL A 40 -8.53 14.77 2.51
CA VAL A 40 -9.44 15.51 1.63
C VAL A 40 -10.86 14.95 1.70
N ASP A 41 -11.86 15.82 1.86
CA ASP A 41 -13.27 15.43 1.86
C ASP A 41 -13.76 15.14 0.43
N LEU A 42 -13.56 13.89 0.00
CA LEU A 42 -14.05 13.40 -1.28
C LEU A 42 -15.44 12.78 -1.16
N PRO A 43 -16.25 12.80 -2.23
CA PRO A 43 -17.52 12.07 -2.28
C PRO A 43 -17.27 10.56 -2.45
N TRP A 44 -16.75 9.89 -1.42
CA TRP A 44 -16.30 8.49 -1.44
C TRP A 44 -17.35 7.50 -1.96
N ALA A 45 -18.62 7.69 -1.58
CA ALA A 45 -19.70 6.75 -1.87
C ALA A 45 -20.03 6.58 -3.36
N GLN A 46 -19.59 7.50 -4.22
CA GLN A 46 -19.83 7.47 -5.66
C GLN A 46 -18.61 7.06 -6.49
N LEU A 47 -17.45 6.89 -5.86
CA LEU A 47 -16.24 6.42 -6.53
C LEU A 47 -16.43 4.99 -7.03
N THR A 48 -15.93 4.76 -8.24
CA THR A 48 -15.89 3.45 -8.90
C THR A 48 -14.46 2.97 -9.14
N SER A 49 -13.49 3.88 -9.12
CA SER A 49 -12.06 3.56 -9.20
C SER A 49 -11.28 4.36 -8.16
N LEU A 50 -10.38 3.69 -7.46
CA LEU A 50 -9.53 4.28 -6.43
C LEU A 50 -8.13 3.68 -6.52
N SER A 51 -7.12 4.54 -6.59
CA SER A 51 -5.72 4.16 -6.44
C SER A 51 -5.16 4.88 -5.22
N LEU A 52 -4.73 4.11 -4.21
CA LEU A 52 -4.07 4.62 -3.01
C LEU A 52 -2.60 4.20 -3.07
N ARG A 53 -1.71 5.16 -3.29
CA ARG A 53 -0.28 4.92 -3.37
C ARG A 53 0.40 5.31 -2.07
N PHE A 54 1.27 4.43 -1.57
CA PHE A 54 1.98 4.61 -0.30
C PHE A 54 1.05 4.75 0.90
N ALA A 55 -0.03 3.97 0.89
CA ALA A 55 -1.10 4.09 1.85
C ALA A 55 -0.77 3.34 3.15
N GLY A 56 -0.95 4.02 4.28
CA GLY A 56 -0.92 3.44 5.62
C GLY A 56 -2.24 2.74 6.00
N SER A 57 -2.41 2.44 7.28
CA SER A 57 -3.60 1.75 7.81
C SER A 57 -4.91 2.54 7.64
N GLU A 58 -4.84 3.87 7.62
CA GLU A 58 -5.99 4.78 7.42
C GLU A 58 -6.69 4.57 6.07
N SER A 59 -5.98 4.00 5.09
CA SER A 59 -6.52 3.66 3.78
C SER A 59 -7.70 2.68 3.86
N PHE A 60 -7.70 1.78 4.86
CA PHE A 60 -8.77 0.80 5.03
C PHE A 60 -10.10 1.45 5.46
N ASP A 61 -10.06 2.54 6.22
CA ASP A 61 -11.26 3.30 6.59
C ASP A 61 -11.89 3.98 5.37
N ILE A 62 -11.07 4.40 4.40
CA ILE A 62 -11.55 4.97 3.14
C ILE A 62 -12.25 3.91 2.30
N LEU A 63 -11.71 2.69 2.25
CA LEU A 63 -12.36 1.59 1.51
C LEU A 63 -13.78 1.34 1.99
N GLN A 64 -14.02 1.41 3.31
CA GLN A 64 -15.37 1.28 3.88
C GLN A 64 -16.34 2.39 3.43
N LYS A 65 -15.81 3.58 3.12
CA LYS A 65 -16.60 4.71 2.61
C LYS A 65 -16.88 4.60 1.10
N THR A 66 -16.32 3.60 0.41
CA THR A 66 -16.42 3.41 -1.05
C THR A 66 -17.21 2.13 -1.47
N PRO A 67 -18.48 1.97 -1.08
CA PRO A 67 -19.24 0.74 -1.34
C PRO A 67 -19.49 0.42 -2.82
N ARG A 68 -19.29 1.40 -3.73
CA ARG A 68 -19.49 1.25 -5.18
C ARG A 68 -18.20 1.03 -5.95
N LEU A 69 -17.10 0.78 -5.25
CA LEU A 69 -15.80 0.60 -5.86
C LEU A 69 -15.78 -0.65 -6.76
N VAL A 70 -15.33 -0.50 -8.00
CA VAL A 70 -15.20 -1.55 -9.01
C VAL A 70 -13.74 -1.90 -9.24
N HIS A 71 -12.86 -0.89 -9.21
CA HIS A 71 -11.42 -1.01 -9.35
C HIS A 71 -10.71 -0.41 -8.14
N CYS A 72 -9.76 -1.14 -7.55
CA CYS A 72 -8.99 -0.68 -6.41
C CYS A 72 -7.53 -1.08 -6.57
N ASP A 73 -6.64 -0.09 -6.50
CA ASP A 73 -5.20 -0.30 -6.48
C ASP A 73 -4.63 0.20 -5.16
N LEU A 74 -4.03 -0.69 -4.37
CA LEU A 74 -3.43 -0.37 -3.08
C LEU A 74 -1.93 -0.65 -3.13
N TRP A 75 -1.15 0.40 -2.93
CA TRP A 75 0.30 0.31 -2.81
C TRP A 75 0.67 0.59 -1.36
N LEU A 76 1.12 -0.47 -0.70
CA LEU A 76 1.09 -0.64 0.74
C LEU A 76 2.52 -0.61 1.32
N ARG A 77 2.76 0.23 2.34
CA ARG A 77 4.02 0.31 3.08
C ARG A 77 4.07 -0.78 4.16
N GLY A 78 5.15 -1.56 4.20
CA GLY A 78 5.23 -2.81 4.98
C GLY A 78 5.16 -2.70 6.49
N GLU A 79 5.13 -1.50 7.06
CA GLU A 79 5.35 -1.26 8.50
C GLU A 79 4.05 -0.97 9.27
N ASP A 80 2.93 -0.69 8.58
CA ASP A 80 1.76 -0.05 9.21
C ASP A 80 0.59 -1.01 9.55
N TYR A 81 0.83 -2.33 9.53
CA TYR A 81 -0.24 -3.34 9.57
C TYR A 81 -0.49 -3.99 10.94
N GLU A 82 0.02 -3.46 12.05
CA GLU A 82 0.06 -4.25 13.30
C GLU A 82 -1.17 -4.20 14.23
N SER A 83 -2.30 -3.53 13.93
CA SER A 83 -3.46 -3.62 14.84
C SER A 83 -4.84 -3.29 14.27
N GLY A 84 -5.85 -4.05 14.72
CA GLY A 84 -7.25 -3.61 14.75
C GLY A 84 -8.06 -3.76 13.45
N PHE A 85 -7.65 -4.64 12.54
CA PHE A 85 -8.30 -4.70 11.23
C PHE A 85 -9.79 -5.03 11.30
N ILE A 86 -10.54 -4.20 10.58
CA ILE A 86 -11.96 -4.36 10.34
C ILE A 86 -12.13 -5.11 9.02
N ASP A 87 -13.11 -6.01 8.93
CA ASP A 87 -13.47 -6.65 7.66
C ASP A 87 -13.85 -5.57 6.62
N ILE A 88 -13.19 -5.60 5.46
CA ILE A 88 -13.39 -4.69 4.34
C ILE A 88 -14.37 -5.35 3.36
N HIS A 89 -15.60 -4.85 3.34
CA HIS A 89 -16.65 -5.36 2.45
C HIS A 89 -16.83 -4.47 1.22
N LEU A 90 -16.43 -4.96 0.06
CA LEU A 90 -16.52 -4.24 -1.22
C LEU A 90 -17.30 -5.11 -2.23
N PRO A 91 -18.66 -5.06 -2.20
CA PRO A 91 -19.51 -6.01 -2.90
C PRO A 91 -19.45 -5.86 -4.44
N CYS A 92 -19.07 -4.70 -4.95
CA CYS A 92 -18.98 -4.40 -6.37
C CYS A 92 -17.57 -4.51 -6.95
N LEU A 93 -16.57 -4.86 -6.13
CA LEU A 93 -15.17 -4.83 -6.56
C LEU A 93 -14.87 -5.97 -7.52
N GLU A 94 -14.52 -5.63 -8.76
CA GLU A 94 -14.20 -6.58 -9.83
C GLU A 94 -12.70 -6.77 -10.03
N SER A 95 -11.91 -5.71 -9.77
CA SER A 95 -10.45 -5.71 -9.90
C SER A 95 -9.79 -5.17 -8.65
N LEU A 96 -8.88 -5.96 -8.07
CA LEU A 96 -8.07 -5.58 -6.92
C LEU A 96 -6.60 -5.75 -7.26
N VAL A 97 -5.83 -4.70 -7.00
CA VAL A 97 -4.38 -4.68 -7.15
C VAL A 97 -3.76 -4.41 -5.78
N LEU A 98 -2.88 -5.28 -5.31
CA LEU A 98 -2.19 -5.20 -4.02
C LEU A 98 -0.67 -5.23 -4.24
N PHE A 99 -0.04 -4.07 -4.19
CA PHE A 99 1.40 -3.92 -4.34
C PHE A 99 2.06 -3.54 -3.02
N HIS A 100 3.26 -4.04 -2.80
CA HIS A 100 4.07 -3.64 -1.67
C HIS A 100 5.05 -2.55 -2.10
N SER A 101 4.92 -1.34 -1.56
CA SER A 101 5.71 -0.17 -1.98
C SER A 101 7.02 0.01 -1.19
N GLY A 102 7.44 -0.98 -0.40
CA GLY A 102 8.61 -0.86 0.48
C GLY A 102 9.89 -1.29 -0.23
N ARG A 103 10.84 -0.37 -0.44
CA ARG A 103 12.20 -0.74 -0.83
C ARG A 103 13.00 -1.14 0.42
N PHE A 104 13.79 -2.19 0.28
CA PHE A 104 14.99 -2.46 1.10
C PHE A 104 14.88 -2.94 2.54
N LEU A 105 13.73 -2.95 3.22
CA LEU A 105 13.67 -3.64 4.50
C LEU A 105 13.03 -5.02 4.30
N PRO A 106 13.74 -6.13 4.58
CA PRO A 106 13.11 -7.44 4.63
C PRO A 106 12.01 -7.28 5.67
N VAL A 107 10.75 -7.27 5.20
CA VAL A 107 9.58 -7.14 6.08
C VAL A 107 9.80 -8.19 7.16
N ALA A 108 10.11 -7.75 8.38
CA ALA A 108 10.67 -8.62 9.41
C ALA A 108 9.72 -9.77 9.75
N ARG A 109 8.46 -9.64 9.32
CA ARG A 109 7.45 -10.69 9.30
C ARG A 109 6.64 -10.57 8.01
N PRO A 110 6.36 -11.68 7.29
CA PRO A 110 5.23 -11.68 6.38
C PRO A 110 4.00 -11.20 7.17
N HIS A 111 3.11 -10.45 6.53
CA HIS A 111 1.82 -10.06 7.11
C HIS A 111 0.75 -11.05 6.66
N PRO A 112 0.70 -12.27 7.22
CA PRO A 112 -0.33 -13.22 6.86
C PRO A 112 -1.68 -12.63 7.27
N GLY A 113 -2.60 -12.58 6.32
CA GLY A 113 -4.00 -12.25 6.60
C GLY A 113 -4.50 -10.93 6.03
N LEU A 114 -3.69 -10.15 5.31
CA LEU A 114 -4.22 -8.95 4.61
C LEU A 114 -5.38 -9.33 3.68
N LEU A 115 -5.22 -10.41 2.90
CA LEU A 115 -6.29 -10.92 2.04
C LEU A 115 -7.53 -11.38 2.83
N ASP A 116 -7.35 -11.88 4.05
CA ASP A 116 -8.45 -12.35 4.88
C ASP A 116 -9.34 -11.21 5.38
N LEU A 117 -8.88 -9.94 5.27
CA LEU A 117 -9.69 -8.75 5.58
C LEU A 117 -10.73 -8.46 4.50
N PHE A 118 -10.48 -8.86 3.26
CA PHE A 118 -11.34 -8.50 2.14
C PHE A 118 -12.52 -9.48 2.00
N ARG A 119 -13.71 -8.93 1.81
CA ARG A 119 -14.93 -9.63 1.40
C ARG A 119 -15.37 -9.04 0.07
N VAL A 120 -15.00 -9.71 -1.01
CA VAL A 120 -15.09 -9.19 -2.39
C VAL A 120 -15.77 -10.22 -3.32
N PRO A 121 -17.10 -10.42 -3.20
CA PRO A 121 -17.82 -11.47 -3.92
C PRO A 121 -17.84 -11.29 -5.45
N ALA A 122 -17.72 -10.05 -5.94
CA ALA A 122 -17.67 -9.75 -7.37
C ALA A 122 -16.26 -9.87 -7.99
N LEU A 123 -15.23 -10.18 -7.19
CA LEU A 123 -13.85 -10.10 -7.66
C LEU A 123 -13.58 -11.09 -8.80
N ALA A 124 -13.12 -10.56 -9.94
CA ALA A 124 -12.81 -11.32 -11.14
C ALA A 124 -11.32 -11.25 -11.52
N ARG A 125 -10.61 -10.20 -11.10
CA ARG A 125 -9.17 -9.99 -11.32
C ARG A 125 -8.46 -9.65 -10.01
N LEU A 126 -7.38 -10.37 -9.72
CA LEU A 126 -6.47 -10.10 -8.61
C LEU A 126 -5.06 -9.95 -9.15
N GLU A 127 -4.42 -8.84 -8.82
CA GLU A 127 -3.00 -8.63 -9.04
C GLU A 127 -2.37 -8.41 -7.68
N ILE A 128 -1.34 -9.18 -7.34
CA ILE A 128 -0.83 -9.21 -5.97
C ILE A 128 0.66 -9.47 -5.94
N SER A 129 1.36 -8.71 -5.11
CA SER A 129 2.75 -8.96 -4.79
C SER A 129 2.90 -10.26 -3.99
N GLU A 130 3.91 -11.06 -4.32
CA GLU A 130 4.19 -12.34 -3.66
C GLU A 130 4.34 -12.23 -2.13
N TYR A 131 4.76 -11.06 -1.63
CA TYR A 131 4.89 -10.76 -0.19
C TYR A 131 3.61 -10.99 0.61
N PHE A 132 2.45 -10.72 0.02
CA PHE A 132 1.16 -10.90 0.69
C PHE A 132 0.67 -12.36 0.69
N LEU A 133 1.38 -13.24 -0.02
CA LEU A 133 1.03 -14.65 -0.13
C LEU A 133 1.91 -15.55 0.76
N GLU A 134 3.06 -15.05 1.20
CA GLU A 134 3.96 -15.79 2.08
C GLU A 134 3.39 -16.03 3.49
N PRO A 135 3.82 -17.10 4.19
CA PRO A 135 4.77 -18.13 3.74
C PRO A 135 4.15 -19.25 2.90
N LYS A 136 2.82 -19.28 2.76
CA LYS A 136 2.06 -20.39 2.16
C LYS A 136 1.11 -19.92 1.07
N PRO A 137 1.61 -19.57 -0.11
CA PRO A 137 0.84 -18.83 -1.10
C PRO A 137 -0.42 -19.56 -1.60
N PHE A 138 -0.33 -20.88 -1.79
CA PHE A 138 -1.49 -21.69 -2.19
C PHE A 138 -2.57 -21.78 -1.12
N GLU A 139 -2.19 -21.84 0.17
CA GLU A 139 -3.16 -21.87 1.27
C GLU A 139 -3.82 -20.50 1.43
N THR A 140 -3.03 -19.42 1.39
CA THR A 140 -3.52 -18.04 1.47
C THR A 140 -4.52 -17.72 0.36
N LEU A 141 -4.16 -17.98 -0.91
CA LEU A 141 -5.08 -17.76 -2.04
C LEU A 141 -6.34 -18.62 -1.95
N ARG A 142 -6.21 -19.89 -1.54
CA ARG A 142 -7.38 -20.77 -1.39
C ARG A 142 -8.32 -20.28 -0.30
N SER A 143 -7.78 -19.85 0.84
CA SER A 143 -8.55 -19.24 1.94
C SER A 143 -9.29 -18.01 1.44
N PHE A 144 -8.58 -17.12 0.75
CA PHE A 144 -9.14 -15.88 0.21
C PHE A 144 -10.30 -16.12 -0.76
N ILE A 145 -10.10 -16.99 -1.77
CA ILE A 145 -11.13 -17.32 -2.77
C ILE A 145 -12.36 -17.96 -2.10
N SER A 146 -12.13 -18.88 -1.16
CA SER A 146 -13.21 -19.55 -0.43
C SER A 146 -14.00 -18.58 0.44
N THR A 147 -13.33 -17.64 1.11
CA THR A 147 -13.95 -16.72 2.07
C THR A 147 -14.67 -15.57 1.38
N SER A 148 -14.09 -15.05 0.29
CA SER A 148 -14.70 -13.97 -0.49
C SER A 148 -15.87 -14.45 -1.37
N ALA A 149 -16.05 -15.76 -1.55
CA ALA A 149 -16.99 -16.33 -2.52
C ALA A 149 -16.83 -15.73 -3.92
N SER A 150 -15.58 -15.40 -4.30
CA SER A 150 -15.27 -14.66 -5.51
C SER A 150 -15.31 -15.57 -6.74
N ASN A 151 -15.69 -15.00 -7.88
CA ASN A 151 -15.60 -15.65 -9.20
C ASN A 151 -14.27 -15.30 -9.87
N LEU A 152 -13.17 -15.48 -9.14
CA LEU A 152 -11.85 -15.05 -9.57
C LEU A 152 -11.42 -15.81 -10.84
N ARG A 153 -11.14 -15.07 -11.92
CA ARG A 153 -10.80 -15.62 -13.25
C ARG A 153 -9.36 -15.33 -13.65
N HIS A 154 -8.80 -14.23 -13.17
CA HIS A 154 -7.47 -13.75 -13.53
C HIS A 154 -6.66 -13.53 -12.26
N ILE A 155 -5.47 -14.13 -12.20
CA ILE A 155 -4.50 -13.85 -11.14
C ILE A 155 -3.16 -13.51 -11.78
N THR A 156 -2.64 -12.33 -11.44
CA THR A 156 -1.25 -11.94 -11.70
C THR A 156 -0.52 -11.90 -10.38
N ILE A 157 0.64 -12.57 -10.31
CA ILE A 157 1.51 -12.52 -9.13
C ILE A 157 2.79 -11.80 -9.53
N THR A 158 3.07 -10.69 -8.85
CA THR A 158 4.31 -9.95 -9.04
C THR A 158 5.36 -10.47 -8.09
N CYS A 159 6.48 -10.94 -8.66
CA CYS A 159 7.62 -11.49 -7.94
C CYS A 159 8.79 -10.51 -7.98
N ARG A 160 9.53 -10.40 -6.87
CA ARG A 160 10.76 -9.59 -6.83
C ARG A 160 11.94 -10.29 -7.46
N THR A 161 12.10 -11.56 -7.13
CA THR A 161 13.31 -12.30 -7.50
C THR A 161 12.99 -13.47 -8.39
N ASN A 162 14.00 -13.90 -9.16
CA ASN A 162 13.96 -15.17 -9.86
C ASN A 162 14.12 -16.40 -8.95
N GLU A 163 14.29 -16.21 -7.63
CA GLU A 163 14.55 -17.29 -6.69
C GLU A 163 13.30 -17.78 -5.95
N SER A 164 12.18 -17.02 -6.02
CA SER A 164 10.87 -17.39 -5.49
C SER A 164 10.28 -18.59 -6.24
N SER A 165 10.86 -19.77 -6.02
CA SER A 165 10.68 -21.00 -6.81
C SER A 165 9.46 -21.82 -6.39
N LYS A 166 8.92 -21.57 -5.19
CA LYS A 166 7.86 -22.39 -4.60
C LYS A 166 6.52 -22.30 -5.35
N MET A 167 6.29 -21.21 -6.09
CA MET A 167 5.03 -20.98 -6.79
C MET A 167 5.11 -21.16 -8.32
N ARG A 168 6.33 -21.24 -8.89
CA ARG A 168 6.58 -21.14 -10.34
C ARG A 168 6.03 -22.27 -11.20
N SER A 169 5.57 -23.36 -10.60
CA SER A 169 4.93 -24.41 -11.38
C SER A 169 3.51 -23.97 -11.74
N GLU A 170 3.36 -23.37 -12.92
CA GLU A 170 2.05 -23.09 -13.53
C GLU A 170 1.14 -24.34 -13.50
N ALA A 171 1.72 -25.53 -13.73
CA ALA A 171 1.01 -26.80 -13.63
C ALA A 171 0.45 -27.06 -12.23
N SER A 172 1.23 -26.78 -11.18
CA SER A 172 0.79 -26.92 -9.78
C SER A 172 -0.29 -25.89 -9.45
N PHE A 173 -0.16 -24.67 -9.97
CA PHE A 173 -1.16 -23.62 -9.80
C PHE A 173 -2.49 -23.97 -10.48
N ARG A 174 -2.47 -24.34 -11.76
CA ARG A 174 -3.67 -24.79 -12.50
C ARG A 174 -4.32 -26.00 -11.84
N LYS A 175 -3.53 -26.91 -11.27
CA LYS A 175 -4.05 -28.06 -10.51
C LYS A 175 -4.74 -27.61 -9.21
N ALA A 176 -4.19 -26.61 -8.52
CA ALA A 176 -4.76 -26.09 -7.28
C ALA A 176 -6.00 -25.21 -7.52
N PHE A 177 -6.07 -24.52 -8.67
CA PHE A 177 -7.09 -23.54 -9.00
C PHE A 177 -7.61 -23.72 -10.44
N PRO A 178 -8.37 -24.80 -10.71
CA PRO A 178 -8.82 -25.13 -12.07
C PRO A 178 -9.79 -24.12 -12.68
N ASN A 179 -10.41 -23.26 -11.86
CA ASN A 179 -11.37 -22.25 -12.32
C ASN A 179 -10.71 -20.93 -12.76
N ILE A 180 -9.41 -20.75 -12.50
CA ILE A 180 -8.66 -19.58 -12.95
C ILE A 180 -8.33 -19.77 -14.43
N LEU A 181 -8.81 -18.86 -15.26
CA LEU A 181 -8.66 -18.91 -16.72
C LEU A 181 -7.27 -18.43 -17.14
N GLU A 182 -6.83 -17.34 -16.52
CA GLU A 182 -5.56 -16.69 -16.84
C GLU A 182 -4.72 -16.54 -15.58
N PHE A 183 -3.47 -16.94 -15.70
CA PHE A 183 -2.49 -16.88 -14.64
C PHE A 183 -1.15 -16.45 -15.22
N SER A 184 -0.55 -15.42 -14.65
CA SER A 184 0.76 -14.92 -15.05
C SER A 184 1.63 -14.61 -13.84
N PHE A 185 2.94 -14.71 -14.07
CA PHE A 185 3.95 -14.15 -13.19
C PHE A 185 4.55 -12.93 -13.89
N GLU A 186 4.63 -11.83 -13.17
CA GLU A 186 5.33 -10.64 -13.59
C GLU A 186 6.51 -10.43 -12.65
N PHE A 187 7.64 -9.99 -13.19
CA PHE A 187 8.82 -9.67 -12.41
C PHE A 187 8.92 -8.16 -12.33
N GLU A 188 9.18 -7.63 -11.14
CA GLU A 188 9.57 -6.23 -11.03
C GLU A 188 10.89 -6.07 -11.79
N ASP A 189 10.86 -5.39 -12.93
CA ASP A 189 12.08 -5.05 -13.65
C ASP A 189 12.89 -4.09 -12.76
N ASP A 190 13.94 -4.59 -12.13
CA ASP A 190 14.92 -3.80 -11.35
C ASP A 190 15.62 -2.69 -12.19
N ALA A 191 15.28 -2.57 -13.47
CA ALA A 191 15.99 -1.80 -14.48
C ALA A 191 15.78 -0.27 -14.40
N ALA A 192 14.97 0.26 -13.48
CA ALA A 192 14.55 1.66 -13.53
C ALA A 192 15.30 2.63 -12.59
N GLU A 193 16.26 2.21 -11.77
CA GLU A 193 16.88 3.12 -10.79
C GLU A 193 18.39 3.00 -10.62
N THR A 194 19.10 2.97 -11.74
CA THR A 194 20.56 3.12 -11.71
C THR A 194 21.02 4.59 -11.78
N ASP A 195 20.12 5.59 -11.73
CA ASP A 195 20.43 6.91 -12.33
C ASP A 195 19.97 8.17 -11.56
N SER A 196 19.97 8.22 -10.21
CA SER A 196 19.81 9.53 -9.53
C SER A 196 20.34 9.68 -8.10
N GLU A 197 21.41 8.99 -7.71
CA GLU A 197 22.16 9.34 -6.48
C GLU A 197 23.60 9.77 -6.80
N ASP A 198 23.74 10.69 -7.77
CA ASP A 198 24.81 11.71 -7.73
C ASP A 198 24.19 13.04 -7.24
N TYR A 199 23.48 12.99 -6.11
CA TYR A 199 23.41 14.17 -5.25
C TYR A 199 24.73 14.21 -4.49
N GLU A 200 25.78 14.69 -5.17
CA GLU A 200 26.98 15.19 -4.52
C GLU A 200 26.52 16.17 -3.44
N SER A 201 26.63 15.74 -2.18
CA SER A 201 26.56 16.61 -1.03
C SER A 201 27.80 17.51 -1.00
N GLU A 202 27.87 18.46 -1.93
CA GLU A 202 28.71 19.65 -1.81
C GLU A 202 27.99 20.68 -0.93
N GLU A 203 27.95 20.43 0.37
CA GLU A 203 27.95 21.54 1.33
C GLU A 203 29.02 21.26 2.39
N GLU A 204 30.27 21.43 1.96
CA GLU A 204 31.33 21.92 2.85
C GLU A 204 30.88 23.26 3.44
N PHE A 205 30.20 23.23 4.59
CA PHE A 205 30.23 24.36 5.51
C PHE A 205 31.40 24.17 6.47
N GLU A 206 32.60 24.50 5.98
CA GLU A 206 33.61 25.10 6.84
C GLU A 206 32.99 26.35 7.48
N ASN A 207 32.71 26.29 8.78
CA ASN A 207 32.70 27.49 9.60
C ASN A 207 33.56 27.23 10.83
N ASP A 208 34.79 27.70 10.66
CA ASP A 208 35.78 27.94 11.69
C ASP A 208 35.23 28.70 12.91
N ALA A 209 35.76 28.29 14.06
CA ALA A 209 36.20 29.12 15.19
C ALA A 209 35.21 30.12 15.82
N ALA A 210 34.80 29.80 17.05
CA ALA A 210 34.96 30.73 18.15
C ALA A 210 35.20 29.98 19.46
N GLU A 211 36.45 30.05 19.93
CA GLU A 211 36.83 29.87 21.34
C GLU A 211 35.92 30.70 22.25
N THR A 212 35.36 30.09 23.29
CA THR A 212 35.25 30.75 24.59
C THR A 212 35.46 29.73 25.69
N ASP A 213 36.69 29.77 26.18
CA ASP A 213 37.15 29.37 27.50
C ASP A 213 36.28 30.02 28.59
N SER A 214 35.88 29.27 29.63
CA SER A 214 35.86 29.71 31.05
C SER A 214 34.96 28.85 31.98
N ALA A 215 35.62 28.34 33.01
CA ALA A 215 35.20 28.28 34.42
C ALA A 215 34.25 27.16 34.90
N GLU A 216 34.87 26.21 35.61
CA GLU A 216 34.59 25.82 37.00
C GLU A 216 33.14 25.89 37.50
N ASN A 217 32.60 24.73 37.94
CA ASN A 217 32.32 24.62 39.37
C ASN A 217 32.21 23.17 39.89
N LYS A 218 32.88 22.97 41.02
CA LYS A 218 32.80 21.82 41.94
C LYS A 218 31.49 21.81 42.72
N SER A 219 30.99 20.61 43.02
CA SER A 219 30.51 20.12 44.34
C SER A 219 29.81 18.78 44.06
N GLU A 220 30.33 17.62 44.48
CA GLU A 220 30.23 17.07 45.84
C GLU A 220 28.82 17.19 46.42
N ASP A 221 28.06 16.10 46.39
CA ASP A 221 27.40 15.63 47.61
C ASP A 221 27.08 14.13 47.52
N GLU A 222 27.72 13.39 48.44
CA GLU A 222 27.36 12.07 48.91
C GLU A 222 26.03 12.15 49.69
N VAL A 223 25.10 11.23 49.47
CA VAL A 223 24.16 10.82 50.53
C VAL A 223 23.94 9.31 50.47
N ASP A 224 24.51 8.64 51.47
CA ASP A 224 24.23 7.27 51.90
C ASP A 224 22.94 7.18 52.74
N GLY A 225 22.27 6.02 52.67
CA GLY A 225 21.45 5.42 53.74
C GLY A 225 20.01 5.97 53.89
N GLU A 226 18.94 5.17 53.97
CA GLU A 226 18.70 3.80 54.49
C GLU A 226 17.67 3.03 53.63
#